data_AF-A0A5M3MZH2-F1
#
_entry.id   AF-A0A5M3MZH2-F1
#
_cell.length_a   1.000
_cell.length_b   1.000
_cell.length_c   1.000
_cell.angle_alpha   90.00
_cell.angle_beta   90.00
_cell.angle_gamma   90.00
#
_symmetry.space_group_name_H-M   'P 1'
#
loop_
_entity.id
_entity.type
_entity.pdbx_description
1 polymer ?
#
loop_
_entity_poly.entity_id
_entity_poly.type
_entity_poly.pdbx_seq_one_letter_code
_entity_poly.pdbx_strand_id
1 'polypeptide(L)'
;MPSGGVGVNPNGPPPEYRPWSDYDFQSLNLGLNQEWIELDLFHYGLAKFSKQEFYDAGLNDDYQFLIEWMADQEVGHATSFPMTT
;
A
#
# COMPACT_ATOMS: atom_id res chain seq x y z
N MET A 1 22.36 -5.10 14.96
CA MET A 1 21.41 -4.22 14.26
C MET A 1 21.73 -4.28 12.77
N PRO A 2 20.75 -4.43 11.86
CA PRO A 2 21.02 -4.21 10.44
C PRO A 2 21.63 -2.81 10.28
N SER A 3 22.51 -2.62 9.30
CA SER A 3 22.99 -1.28 8.95
C SER A 3 21.79 -0.49 8.42
N GLY A 4 21.08 0.17 9.34
CA GLY A 4 19.87 0.94 9.03
C GLY A 4 20.17 2.10 8.08
N GLY A 5 19.12 2.68 7.50
CA GLY A 5 19.11 3.53 6.32
C GLY A 5 20.20 4.61 6.16
N VAL A 6 20.32 5.11 4.93
CA VAL A 6 21.22 6.23 4.58
C VAL A 6 21.01 7.39 5.56
N GLY A 7 22.06 7.75 6.30
CA GLY A 7 22.03 8.85 7.27
C GLY A 7 21.76 8.46 8.73
N VAL A 8 21.59 7.17 9.06
CA VAL A 8 21.49 6.76 10.48
C VAL A 8 22.87 6.52 11.10
N ASN A 9 23.07 7.09 12.29
CA ASN A 9 24.25 6.85 13.11
C ASN A 9 23.90 5.78 14.16
N PRO A 10 24.69 4.70 14.34
CA PRO A 10 24.45 3.70 15.39
C PRO A 10 24.39 4.26 16.82
N ASN A 11 24.98 5.45 17.04
CA ASN A 11 24.96 6.18 18.30
C ASN A 11 24.02 7.40 18.26
N GLY A 12 23.24 7.57 17.19
CA GLY A 12 22.24 8.62 17.04
C GLY A 12 20.87 8.21 17.62
N PRO A 13 19.94 9.15 17.78
CA PRO A 13 18.57 8.80 18.13
C PRO A 13 17.94 7.88 17.06
N PRO A 14 16.97 7.02 17.44
CA PRO A 14 16.23 6.22 16.47
C PRO A 14 15.57 7.11 15.40
N PRO A 15 15.42 6.61 14.17
CA PRO A 15 14.69 7.34 13.14
C PRO A 15 13.24 7.58 13.60
N GLU A 16 12.77 8.82 13.43
CA GLU A 16 11.39 9.21 13.69
C GLU A 16 10.59 9.15 12.39
N TYR A 17 9.59 8.28 12.34
CA TYR A 17 8.69 8.11 11.20
C TYR A 17 7.38 8.88 11.45
N ARG A 18 7.38 10.16 11.13
CA ARG A 18 6.20 11.04 11.24
C ARG A 18 6.24 12.15 10.18
N PRO A 19 5.09 12.74 9.82
CA PRO A 19 5.08 13.98 9.06
C PRO A 19 5.75 15.10 9.88
N TRP A 20 6.56 15.94 9.21
CA TRP A 20 7.27 17.06 9.84
C TRP A 20 6.70 18.43 9.45
N SER A 21 5.78 18.44 8.48
CA SER A 21 5.11 19.62 7.97
C SER A 21 3.68 19.28 7.52
N ASP A 22 2.86 20.32 7.35
CA ASP A 22 1.52 20.18 6.75
C ASP A 22 1.58 19.55 5.36
N TYR A 23 2.63 19.85 4.58
CA TYR A 23 2.85 19.26 3.27
C TYR A 23 3.12 17.75 3.36
N ASP A 24 3.94 17.32 4.32
CA ASP A 24 4.20 15.88 4.54
C ASP A 24 2.90 15.17 4.94
N PHE A 25 2.14 15.77 5.86
CA PHE A 25 0.86 15.21 6.29
C PHE A 25 -0.13 15.09 5.12
N GLN A 26 -0.29 16.15 4.32
CA GLN A 26 -1.19 16.15 3.17
C GLN A 26 -0.75 15.14 2.10
N SER A 27 0.56 15.00 1.88
CA SER A 27 1.12 14.03 0.94
C SER A 27 0.86 12.59 1.39
N LEU A 28 1.07 12.29 2.67
CA LEU A 28 0.78 10.97 3.25
C LEU A 28 -0.73 10.68 3.24
N ASN A 29 -1.57 11.68 3.53
CA ASN A 29 -3.01 11.54 3.47
C ASN A 29 -3.49 11.30 2.03
N LEU A 30 -2.90 11.95 1.02
CA LEU A 30 -3.17 11.66 -0.38
C LEU A 30 -2.82 10.21 -0.72
N GLY A 31 -1.65 9.73 -0.30
CA GLY A 31 -1.22 8.33 -0.45
C GLY A 31 -2.22 7.36 0.19
N LEU A 32 -2.60 7.59 1.45
CA LEU A 32 -3.59 6.76 2.14
C LEU A 32 -4.93 6.64 1.39
N ASN A 33 -5.41 7.74 0.81
CA ASN A 33 -6.63 7.70 0.00
C ASN A 33 -6.43 6.90 -1.29
N GLN A 34 -5.24 6.91 -1.89
CA GLN A 34 -4.91 6.05 -3.03
C GLN A 34 -4.93 4.58 -2.61
N GLU A 35 -4.34 4.21 -1.47
CA GLU A 35 -4.35 2.81 -1.02
C GLU A 35 -5.77 2.28 -0.81
N TRP A 36 -6.68 3.10 -0.28
CA TRP A 36 -8.09 2.72 -0.15
C TRP A 36 -8.80 2.56 -1.49
N ILE A 37 -8.48 3.40 -2.47
CA ILE A 37 -9.01 3.28 -3.82
C ILE A 37 -8.49 2.00 -4.47
N GLU A 38 -7.20 1.69 -4.33
CA GLU A 38 -6.61 0.47 -4.88
C GLU A 38 -7.18 -0.79 -4.21
N LEU A 39 -7.27 -0.81 -2.88
CA LEU A 39 -7.89 -1.89 -2.12
C LEU A 39 -9.33 -2.19 -2.58
N ASP A 40 -10.15 -1.15 -2.72
CA ASP A 40 -11.52 -1.31 -3.21
C ASP A 40 -11.54 -1.79 -4.67
N LEU A 41 -10.70 -1.22 -5.54
CA LEU A 41 -10.64 -1.60 -6.95
C LEU A 41 -10.23 -3.07 -7.16
N PHE A 42 -9.27 -3.58 -6.37
CA PHE A 42 -8.86 -4.98 -6.47
C PHE A 42 -9.99 -5.92 -6.08
N HIS A 43 -10.60 -5.73 -4.91
CA HIS A 43 -11.74 -6.55 -4.48
C HIS A 43 -12.95 -6.39 -5.40
N TYR A 44 -13.24 -5.16 -5.84
CA TYR A 44 -14.35 -4.90 -6.75
C TYR A 44 -14.13 -5.60 -8.08
N GLY A 45 -12.92 -5.55 -8.65
CA GLY A 45 -12.58 -6.25 -9.89
C GLY A 45 -12.84 -7.75 -9.79
N LEU A 46 -12.35 -8.40 -8.72
CA LEU A 46 -12.56 -9.83 -8.48
C LEU A 46 -14.04 -10.20 -8.26
N ALA A 47 -14.82 -9.33 -7.61
CA ALA A 47 -16.24 -9.56 -7.38
C ALA A 47 -17.12 -9.25 -8.61
N LYS A 48 -16.68 -8.31 -9.47
CA LYS A 48 -17.46 -7.78 -10.59
C LYS A 48 -17.38 -8.65 -11.83
N PHE A 49 -16.18 -9.12 -12.17
CA PHE A 49 -15.93 -9.85 -13.41
C PHE A 49 -15.95 -11.36 -13.16
N SER A 50 -16.47 -12.09 -14.14
CA SER A 50 -16.41 -13.54 -14.14
C SER A 50 -15.01 -14.05 -14.46
N LYS A 51 -14.72 -15.28 -14.05
CA LYS A 51 -13.47 -15.97 -14.41
C LYS A 51 -13.24 -15.99 -15.93
N GLN A 52 -14.28 -16.18 -16.74
CA GLN A 52 -14.11 -16.18 -18.20
C GLN A 52 -13.71 -14.80 -18.75
N GLU A 53 -14.27 -13.72 -18.22
CA GLU A 53 -13.89 -12.35 -18.63
C GLU A 53 -12.43 -12.05 -18.30
N PHE A 54 -11.93 -12.53 -17.15
CA PHE A 54 -10.50 -12.46 -16.83
C PHE A 54 -9.66 -13.25 -17.85
N TYR A 55 -10.06 -14.48 -18.19
CA TYR A 55 -9.35 -15.29 -19.17
C TYR A 55 -9.35 -14.67 -20.57
N ASP A 56 -10.49 -14.10 -20.99
CA ASP A 56 -10.63 -13.41 -22.27
C ASP A 56 -9.73 -12.15 -22.33
N ALA A 57 -9.48 -11.52 -21.17
CA ALA A 57 -8.51 -10.43 -21.00
C ALA A 57 -7.05 -10.91 -20.86
N GLY A 58 -6.79 -12.21 -20.92
CA GLY A 58 -5.44 -12.78 -20.75
C GLY A 58 -4.98 -12.91 -19.30
N LEU A 59 -5.89 -12.73 -18.34
CA LEU A 59 -5.64 -12.82 -16.90
C LEU A 59 -6.07 -14.20 -16.39
N ASN A 60 -5.16 -15.17 -16.49
CA ASN A 60 -5.38 -16.51 -15.98
C ASN A 60 -5.51 -16.54 -14.42
N ASP A 61 -5.67 -17.73 -13.86
CA ASP A 61 -5.83 -17.91 -12.41
C ASP A 61 -4.68 -17.31 -11.58
N ASP A 62 -3.44 -17.36 -12.07
CA ASP A 62 -2.28 -16.80 -11.35
C ASP A 62 -2.38 -15.28 -11.22
N TYR A 63 -2.91 -14.59 -12.23
CA TYR A 63 -3.14 -13.15 -12.17
C TYR A 63 -4.27 -12.77 -11.23
N GLN A 64 -5.35 -13.57 -11.20
CA GLN A 64 -6.44 -13.34 -10.25
C GLN A 64 -5.98 -13.54 -8.81
N PHE A 65 -5.14 -14.56 -8.56
CA PHE A 65 -4.47 -14.72 -7.27
C PHE A 65 -3.56 -13.52 -6.94
N LEU A 66 -2.80 -13.01 -7.92
CA LEU A 66 -1.96 -11.83 -7.71
C LEU A 66 -2.80 -10.58 -7.37
N ILE A 67 -3.97 -10.40 -7.98
CA ILE A 67 -4.87 -9.29 -7.66
C ILE A 67 -5.33 -9.36 -6.20
N GLU A 68 -5.73 -10.54 -5.72
CA GLU A 68 -6.08 -10.74 -4.29
C GLU A 68 -4.87 -10.47 -3.39
N TRP A 69 -3.70 -10.97 -3.78
CA TRP A 69 -2.47 -10.74 -3.02
C TRP A 69 -2.09 -9.25 -2.93
N MET A 70 -2.31 -8.49 -4.01
CA MET A 70 -2.11 -7.04 -4.01
C MET A 70 -3.13 -6.35 -3.09
N ALA A 71 -4.40 -6.78 -3.08
CA ALA A 71 -5.40 -6.26 -2.14
C ALA A 71 -4.95 -6.42 -0.67
N ASP A 72 -4.36 -7.57 -0.32
CA ASP A 72 -3.79 -7.79 1.02
C ASP A 72 -2.63 -6.83 1.32
N GLN A 73 -1.82 -6.45 0.33
CA GLN A 73 -0.73 -5.46 0.54
C GLN A 73 -1.30 -4.08 0.88
N GLU A 74 -2.40 -3.67 0.24
CA GLU A 74 -2.99 -2.36 0.47
C GLU A 74 -3.58 -2.18 1.88
N VAL A 75 -4.01 -3.27 2.52
CA VAL A 75 -4.35 -3.24 3.96
C VAL A 75 -3.12 -2.89 4.81
N GLY A 76 -1.96 -3.46 4.46
CA GLY A 76 -0.67 -3.14 5.09
C GLY A 76 -0.27 -1.68 4.88
N HIS A 77 -0.41 -1.16 3.66
CA HIS A 77 -0.13 0.25 3.37
C HIS A 77 -1.06 1.17 4.15
N ALA A 78 -2.38 0.92 4.11
CA ALA A 78 -3.38 1.75 4.78
C ALA A 78 -3.25 1.76 6.31
N THR A 79 -2.69 0.71 6.92
CA THR A 79 -2.45 0.64 8.37
C THR A 79 -1.09 1.18 8.80
N SER A 80 -0.15 1.37 7.86
CA SER A 80 1.20 1.84 8.14
C SER A 80 1.35 3.35 8.17
N PHE A 81 0.39 4.12 7.63
CA PHE A 81 0.42 5.58 7.68
C PHE A 81 0.13 6.09 9.11
N PRO A 82 1.08 6.77 9.79
CA PRO A 82 0.80 7.38 11.08
C PRO A 82 -0.07 8.63 10.89
N MET A 83 -1.37 8.51 11.20
CA MET A 83 -2.36 9.60 11.14
C MET A 83 -2.40 10.48 12.41
N THR A 84 -1.27 10.66 13.11
CA THR A 84 -1.24 11.51 14.31
C THR A 84 -0.24 12.64 14.13
N THR A 85 -0.75 13.87 14.24
CA THR A 85 0.02 15.12 14.35
C THR A 85 0.68 15.25 15.71
#